data_AF-A0A366LKK5-F1
#
_entry.id   AF-A0A366LKK5-F1
#
_cell.length_a   1.000
_cell.length_b   1.000
_cell.length_c   1.000
_cell.angle_alpha   90.00
_cell.angle_beta   90.00
_cell.angle_gamma   90.00
#
_symmetry.space_group_name_H-M   'P 1'
#
loop_
_entity.id
_entity.type
_entity.pdbx_description
1 polymer ?
#
loop_
_entity_poly.entity_id
_entity_poly.type
_entity_poly.pdbx_seq_one_letter_code
_entity_poly.pdbx_strand_id
1 'polypeptide(L)'
;MPSATPSARRFMRSADDRADAERLAFLVARAVGAKVPAAFRYSETELLMDYVGGIPGRTLQGDEREQERLMSTPSGKRLGLLDVLIGNEDRNPGNWKVVDGEVVGIDQGEAWSDAGKSLPDWGYQTFGREYYDFANDRWRKNDLSRADVERMEEALKAVRSEFIPSRQEWYDDMMKRFAEVKKHSRWRA
;
A
#
# COMPACT_ATOMS: atom_id res chain seq x y z
N MET A 1 -29.45 -11.38 -21.52
CA MET A 1 -28.11 -10.84 -21.19
C MET A 1 -27.10 -11.95 -21.47
N PRO A 2 -26.25 -11.86 -22.50
CA PRO A 2 -25.30 -12.93 -22.79
C PRO A 2 -24.23 -12.95 -21.70
N SER A 3 -24.08 -14.10 -21.04
CA SER A 3 -23.09 -14.34 -19.99
C SER A 3 -21.67 -14.22 -20.56
N ALA A 4 -20.86 -13.35 -19.97
CA ALA A 4 -19.45 -13.23 -20.33
C ALA A 4 -18.70 -14.56 -20.09
N THR A 5 -17.83 -14.92 -21.04
CA THR A 5 -17.02 -16.14 -21.03
C THR A 5 -16.02 -16.18 -19.87
N PRO A 6 -15.57 -17.38 -19.43
CA PRO A 6 -14.63 -17.53 -18.31
C PRO A 6 -13.31 -16.75 -18.44
N SER A 7 -12.88 -16.43 -19.67
CA SER A 7 -11.67 -15.63 -19.92
C SER A 7 -11.83 -14.14 -19.60
N ALA A 8 -13.05 -13.61 -19.58
CA ALA A 8 -13.33 -12.21 -19.25
C ALA A 8 -13.33 -11.95 -17.73
N ARG A 9 -13.45 -12.99 -16.89
CA ARG A 9 -13.33 -12.89 -15.43
C ARG A 9 -11.89 -12.68 -14.94
N ARG A 10 -10.90 -12.75 -15.83
CA ARG A 10 -9.48 -12.58 -15.50
C ARG A 10 -9.05 -11.11 -15.35
N PHE A 11 -9.90 -10.14 -15.74
CA PHE A 11 -9.53 -8.73 -15.82
C PHE A 11 -10.43 -7.77 -15.00
N MET A 12 -11.39 -8.29 -14.24
CA MET A 12 -12.14 -7.51 -13.26
C MET A 12 -11.96 -8.14 -11.89
N ARG A 13 -11.28 -7.42 -11.01
CA ARG A 13 -11.15 -7.77 -9.60
C ARG A 13 -12.54 -7.94 -8.98
N SER A 14 -12.77 -9.06 -8.29
CA SER A 14 -14.07 -9.31 -7.67
C SER A 14 -14.29 -8.37 -6.47
N ALA A 15 -15.55 -8.19 -6.06
CA ALA A 15 -15.86 -7.45 -4.84
C ALA A 15 -15.18 -8.09 -3.61
N ASP A 16 -15.10 -9.42 -3.57
CA ASP A 16 -14.38 -10.18 -2.54
C ASP A 16 -12.89 -9.85 -2.51
N ASP A 17 -12.23 -9.80 -3.67
CA ASP A 17 -10.81 -9.46 -3.74
C ASP A 17 -10.54 -8.02 -3.27
N ARG A 18 -11.43 -7.07 -3.57
CA ARG A 18 -11.32 -5.68 -3.10
C ARG A 18 -11.52 -5.59 -1.59
N ALA A 19 -12.52 -6.28 -1.05
CA ALA A 19 -12.76 -6.31 0.39
C ALA A 19 -11.60 -6.96 1.15
N ASP A 20 -11.03 -8.05 0.62
CA ASP A 20 -9.83 -8.67 1.19
C ASP A 20 -8.63 -7.72 1.09
N ALA A 21 -8.45 -7.03 -0.04
CA ALA A 21 -7.37 -6.07 -0.22
C ALA A 21 -7.44 -4.94 0.83
N GLU A 22 -8.62 -4.35 1.03
CA GLU A 22 -8.84 -3.31 2.04
C GLU A 22 -8.47 -3.79 3.45
N ARG A 23 -9.01 -4.94 3.86
CA ARG A 23 -8.76 -5.50 5.20
C ARG A 23 -7.31 -5.88 5.39
N LEU A 24 -6.71 -6.60 4.44
CA LEU A 24 -5.33 -7.06 4.56
C LEU A 24 -4.33 -5.91 4.46
N ALA A 25 -4.57 -4.93 3.58
CA ALA A 25 -3.75 -3.72 3.52
C ALA A 25 -3.80 -2.92 4.83
N PHE A 26 -4.95 -2.84 5.50
CA PHE A 26 -5.04 -2.25 6.84
C PHE A 26 -4.15 -2.97 7.88
N LEU A 27 -4.15 -4.31 7.88
CA LEU A 27 -3.29 -5.07 8.79
C LEU A 27 -1.80 -4.84 8.52
N VAL A 28 -1.42 -4.78 7.24
CA VAL A 28 -0.05 -4.44 6.83
C VAL A 28 0.30 -3.00 7.22
N ALA A 29 -0.61 -2.06 7.02
CA ALA A 29 -0.45 -0.66 7.41
C ALA A 29 -0.18 -0.53 8.92
N ARG A 30 -0.94 -1.25 9.75
CA ARG A 30 -0.68 -1.33 11.19
C ARG A 30 0.69 -1.89 11.52
N ALA A 31 1.12 -2.94 10.83
CA ALA A 31 2.43 -3.56 11.05
C ALA A 31 3.59 -2.61 10.73
N VAL A 32 3.44 -1.71 9.75
CA VAL A 32 4.48 -0.75 9.34
C VAL A 32 4.29 0.67 9.87
N GLY A 33 3.21 0.93 10.61
CA GLY A 33 2.88 2.25 11.15
C GLY A 33 2.35 3.24 10.11
N ALA A 34 1.83 2.78 8.98
CA ALA A 34 1.13 3.62 8.01
C ALA A 34 -0.28 3.95 8.49
N LYS A 35 -0.75 5.17 8.20
CA LYS A 35 -2.09 5.62 8.57
C LYS A 35 -3.07 5.33 7.44
N VAL A 36 -3.96 4.38 7.69
CA VAL A 36 -5.13 4.06 6.85
C VAL A 36 -6.30 3.75 7.79
N PRO A 37 -7.57 3.95 7.37
CA PRO A 37 -8.72 3.65 8.21
C PRO A 37 -8.77 2.17 8.57
N ALA A 38 -9.29 1.86 9.76
CA ALA A 38 -9.61 0.48 10.10
C ALA A 38 -10.66 -0.05 9.13
N ALA A 39 -10.44 -1.26 8.64
CA ALA A 39 -11.33 -1.96 7.72
C ALA A 39 -11.80 -3.25 8.37
N PHE A 40 -13.12 -3.39 8.55
CA PHE A 40 -13.76 -4.57 9.12
C PHE A 40 -14.70 -5.18 8.09
N ARG A 41 -14.48 -6.45 7.75
CA ARG A 41 -15.38 -7.21 6.89
C ARG A 41 -16.61 -7.60 7.69
N TYR A 42 -17.75 -6.98 7.39
CA TYR A 42 -19.00 -7.21 8.09
C TYR A 42 -19.78 -8.38 7.49
N SER A 43 -19.77 -8.49 6.16
CA SER A 43 -20.39 -9.60 5.42
C SER A 43 -19.55 -9.95 4.18
N GLU A 44 -20.02 -10.89 3.36
CA GLU A 44 -19.34 -11.23 2.10
C GLU A 44 -19.20 -10.00 1.19
N THR A 45 -20.22 -9.14 1.15
CA THR A 45 -20.28 -8.00 0.22
C THR A 45 -20.11 -6.63 0.90
N GLU A 46 -19.97 -6.57 2.22
CA GLU A 46 -19.94 -5.31 2.96
C GLU A 46 -18.68 -5.17 3.83
N LEU A 47 -18.10 -3.98 3.76
CA LEU A 47 -16.95 -3.57 4.56
C LEU A 47 -17.30 -2.28 5.31
N LEU A 48 -17.07 -2.28 6.61
CA LEU A 48 -17.18 -1.11 7.46
C LEU A 48 -15.79 -0.49 7.63
N MET A 49 -15.71 0.83 7.49
CA MET A 49 -14.46 1.56 7.66
C MET A 49 -14.64 2.84 8.46
N ASP A 50 -13.60 3.23 9.16
CA ASP A 50 -13.56 4.52 9.84
C ASP A 50 -13.68 5.65 8.83
N TYR A 51 -14.53 6.63 9.14
CA TYR A 51 -14.62 7.84 8.34
C TYR A 51 -13.35 8.69 8.54
N VAL A 52 -12.60 8.89 7.46
CA VAL A 52 -11.43 9.78 7.45
C VAL A 52 -11.88 11.16 6.98
N GLY A 53 -11.87 12.15 7.88
CA GLY A 53 -12.05 13.57 7.54
C GLY A 53 -10.83 14.17 6.82
N GLY A 54 -10.80 15.49 6.67
CA GLY A 54 -9.62 16.21 6.18
C GLY A 54 -9.63 16.55 4.69
N ILE A 55 -8.48 17.04 4.22
CA ILE A 55 -8.31 17.66 2.90
C ILE A 55 -7.94 16.58 1.88
N PRO A 56 -8.74 16.32 0.82
CA PRO A 56 -8.39 15.34 -0.20
C PRO A 56 -7.13 15.74 -0.97
N GLY A 57 -6.24 14.79 -1.25
CA GLY A 57 -5.01 15.05 -2.01
C GLY A 57 -5.26 15.73 -3.37
N ARG A 58 -6.41 15.48 -3.99
CA ARG A 58 -6.85 16.11 -5.26
C ARG A 58 -6.91 17.64 -5.16
N THR A 59 -7.20 18.19 -3.99
CA THR A 59 -7.21 19.66 -3.79
C THR A 59 -5.81 20.28 -3.80
N LEU A 60 -4.76 19.47 -3.65
CA LEU A 60 -3.37 19.88 -3.73
C LEU A 60 -2.76 19.65 -5.12
N GLN A 61 -3.56 19.27 -6.12
CA GLN A 61 -3.09 19.15 -7.50
C GLN A 61 -2.57 20.50 -8.00
N GLY A 62 -1.33 20.51 -8.51
CA GLY A 62 -0.63 21.73 -8.94
C GLY A 62 0.24 22.39 -7.87
N ASP A 63 0.15 21.96 -6.61
CA ASP A 63 1.06 22.39 -5.54
C ASP A 63 2.14 21.34 -5.29
N GLU A 64 3.12 21.28 -6.19
CA GLU A 64 4.21 20.29 -6.13
C GLU A 64 5.03 20.41 -4.85
N ARG A 65 5.27 21.63 -4.38
CA ARG A 65 6.05 21.91 -3.16
C ARG A 65 5.37 21.31 -1.93
N GLU A 66 4.06 21.51 -1.79
CA GLU A 66 3.32 20.95 -0.66
C GLU A 66 3.24 19.43 -0.73
N GLN A 67 3.06 18.87 -1.92
CA GLN A 67 3.08 17.42 -2.11
C GLN A 67 4.45 16.82 -1.72
N GLU A 68 5.56 17.41 -2.19
CA GLU A 68 6.92 16.98 -1.81
C GLU A 68 7.14 17.08 -0.29
N ARG A 69 6.69 18.18 0.32
CA ARG A 69 6.75 18.34 1.78
C ARG A 69 6.01 17.20 2.48
N LEU A 70 4.78 16.89 2.07
CA LEU A 70 3.96 15.82 2.66
C LEU A 70 4.59 14.44 2.47
N MET A 71 5.16 14.15 1.30
CA MET A 71 5.88 12.90 1.03
C MET A 71 7.07 12.71 1.97
N SER A 72 7.76 13.79 2.33
CA SER A 72 8.92 13.76 3.22
C SER A 72 8.57 13.56 4.70
N THR A 73 7.31 13.76 5.10
CA THR A 73 6.87 13.56 6.50
C THR A 73 6.96 12.10 6.92
N PRO A 74 7.06 11.80 8.23
CA PRO A 74 6.97 10.42 8.72
C PRO A 74 5.73 9.69 8.20
N SER A 75 4.55 10.31 8.22
CA SER A 75 3.32 9.71 7.68
C SER A 75 3.40 9.43 6.18
N GLY A 76 3.97 10.34 5.38
CA GLY A 76 4.16 10.15 3.95
C GLY A 76 5.13 9.01 3.65
N LYS A 77 6.25 8.94 4.36
CA LYS A 77 7.22 7.83 4.26
C LYS A 77 6.62 6.49 4.68
N ARG A 78 5.74 6.45 5.69
CA ARG A 78 5.04 5.22 6.07
C ARG A 78 4.00 4.80 5.04
N LEU A 79 3.25 5.75 4.46
CA LEU A 79 2.32 5.45 3.39
C LEU A 79 3.06 4.92 2.15
N GLY A 80 4.18 5.53 1.78
CA GLY A 80 5.01 5.05 0.66
C GLY A 80 5.57 3.64 0.89
N LEU A 81 5.94 3.32 2.14
CA LEU A 81 6.35 1.95 2.50
C LEU A 81 5.18 0.99 2.29
N LEU A 82 4.00 1.33 2.79
CA LEU A 82 2.79 0.52 2.60
C LEU A 82 2.52 0.27 1.12
N ASP A 83 2.48 1.34 0.30
CA ASP A 83 2.19 1.26 -1.13
C ASP A 83 3.14 0.30 -1.85
N VAL A 84 4.44 0.40 -1.56
CA VAL A 84 5.45 -0.49 -2.12
C VAL A 84 5.22 -1.94 -1.67
N LEU A 85 4.97 -2.19 -0.39
CA LEU A 85 4.81 -3.55 0.12
C LEU A 85 3.59 -4.26 -0.48
N ILE A 86 2.44 -3.58 -0.49
CA ILE A 86 1.17 -4.18 -0.95
C ILE A 86 0.98 -4.06 -2.46
N GLY A 87 1.88 -3.39 -3.16
CA GLY A 87 1.75 -3.21 -4.60
C GLY A 87 0.63 -2.25 -4.99
N ASN A 88 0.39 -1.18 -4.22
CA ASN A 88 -0.69 -0.23 -4.52
C ASN A 88 -0.23 0.81 -5.55
N GLU A 89 -0.55 0.55 -6.82
CA GLU A 89 -0.26 1.47 -7.93
C GLU A 89 -1.34 2.53 -8.16
N ASP A 90 -2.45 2.45 -7.45
CA ASP A 90 -3.57 3.40 -7.55
C ASP A 90 -3.56 4.41 -6.39
N ARG A 91 -2.38 4.79 -5.89
CA ARG A 91 -2.25 5.92 -4.94
C ARG A 91 -2.41 7.28 -5.66
N ASN A 92 -3.53 7.45 -6.34
CA ASN A 92 -3.89 8.70 -7.01
C ASN A 92 -4.28 9.79 -5.98
N PRO A 93 -4.34 11.07 -6.35
CA PRO A 93 -4.71 12.16 -5.45
C PRO A 93 -6.10 12.04 -4.78
N GLY A 94 -6.99 11.19 -5.29
CA GLY A 94 -8.26 10.85 -4.64
C GLY A 94 -8.11 9.85 -3.48
N ASN A 95 -7.03 9.06 -3.45
CA ASN A 95 -6.84 7.93 -2.55
C ASN A 95 -5.94 8.26 -1.35
N TRP A 96 -5.85 9.54 -0.98
CA TRP A 96 -5.24 9.97 0.27
C TRP A 96 -5.79 11.32 0.72
N LYS A 97 -5.66 11.58 2.01
CA LYS A 97 -6.10 12.83 2.66
C LYS A 97 -4.99 13.39 3.56
N VAL A 98 -5.07 14.69 3.82
CA VAL A 98 -4.32 15.36 4.88
C VAL A 98 -5.24 15.56 6.08
N VAL A 99 -4.85 14.99 7.22
CA VAL A 99 -5.54 15.09 8.51
C VAL A 99 -4.53 15.61 9.52
N ASP A 100 -4.80 16.77 10.12
CA ASP A 100 -3.92 17.39 11.12
C ASP A 100 -2.44 17.51 10.68
N GLY A 101 -2.22 17.76 9.39
CA GLY A 101 -0.89 17.89 8.78
C GLY A 101 -0.20 16.57 8.42
N GLU A 102 -0.83 15.43 8.66
CA GLU A 102 -0.34 14.10 8.33
C GLU A 102 -1.09 13.48 7.15
N VAL A 103 -0.41 12.60 6.44
CA VAL A 103 -0.97 11.88 5.30
C VAL A 103 -1.66 10.60 5.77
N VAL A 104 -2.90 10.40 5.34
CA VAL A 104 -3.68 9.19 5.56
C VAL A 104 -4.08 8.60 4.21
N GLY A 105 -3.70 7.35 3.96
CA GLY A 105 -4.12 6.61 2.76
C GLY A 105 -5.54 6.08 2.91
N ILE A 106 -6.33 6.17 1.86
CA ILE A 106 -7.67 5.58 1.77
C ILE A 106 -7.75 4.74 0.48
N ASP A 107 -8.77 3.89 0.36
CA ASP A 107 -9.03 3.10 -0.85
C ASP A 107 -7.82 2.21 -1.22
N GLN A 108 -7.68 1.10 -0.49
CA GLN A 108 -6.64 0.10 -0.71
C GLN A 108 -7.13 -1.04 -1.62
N GLY A 109 -8.35 -0.93 -2.17
CA GLY A 109 -9.00 -1.97 -2.96
C GLY A 109 -8.24 -2.44 -4.20
N GLU A 110 -7.25 -1.67 -4.65
CA GLU A 110 -6.36 -2.01 -5.77
C GLU A 110 -4.98 -2.55 -5.34
N ALA A 111 -4.73 -2.78 -4.05
CA ALA A 111 -3.51 -3.44 -3.58
C ALA A 111 -3.39 -4.87 -4.12
N TRP A 112 -2.23 -5.31 -4.62
CA TRP A 112 -2.04 -6.63 -5.26
C TRP A 112 -2.91 -6.90 -6.51
N SER A 113 -3.51 -5.89 -7.15
CA SER A 113 -4.38 -6.07 -8.32
C SER A 113 -3.64 -6.67 -9.52
N ASP A 114 -2.36 -6.33 -9.70
CA ASP A 114 -1.51 -6.82 -10.79
C ASP A 114 -0.33 -7.65 -10.27
N ALA A 115 -0.63 -8.86 -9.78
CA ALA A 115 0.39 -9.87 -9.48
C ALA A 115 1.19 -10.22 -10.74
N GLY A 116 2.35 -9.58 -10.93
CA GLY A 116 3.24 -9.77 -12.07
C GLY A 116 3.67 -8.49 -12.80
N LYS A 117 3.04 -7.35 -12.51
CA LYS A 117 3.46 -6.05 -13.06
C LYS A 117 4.71 -5.54 -12.32
N SER A 118 5.67 -5.04 -13.10
CA SER A 118 6.90 -4.51 -12.54
C SER A 118 6.64 -3.18 -11.83
N LEU A 119 7.42 -2.86 -10.79
CA LEU A 119 7.28 -1.58 -10.08
C LEU A 119 7.34 -0.37 -11.02
N PRO A 120 8.26 -0.29 -12.01
CA PRO A 120 8.31 0.82 -12.97
C PRO A 120 7.01 1.12 -13.72
N ASP A 121 6.15 0.12 -13.93
CA ASP A 121 4.93 0.26 -14.73
C ASP A 121 3.75 0.85 -13.95
N TRP A 122 3.95 1.19 -12.67
CA TRP A 122 2.89 1.68 -11.79
C TRP A 122 2.35 3.04 -12.22
N GLY A 123 1.01 3.17 -12.19
CA GLY A 123 0.31 4.40 -12.58
C GLY A 123 0.56 5.59 -11.66
N TYR A 124 0.62 5.35 -10.34
CA TYR A 124 0.93 6.38 -9.35
C TYR A 124 2.07 5.94 -8.44
N GLN A 125 3.16 6.70 -8.48
CA GLN A 125 4.43 6.36 -7.83
C GLN A 125 4.76 7.28 -6.65
N THR A 126 3.87 8.23 -6.36
CA THR A 126 4.13 9.45 -5.56
C THR A 126 4.83 9.16 -4.23
N PHE A 127 4.20 8.42 -3.32
CA PHE A 127 4.79 8.13 -2.01
C PHE A 127 5.85 7.01 -2.05
N GLY A 128 5.74 6.07 -3.00
CA GLY A 128 6.68 4.96 -3.16
C GLY A 128 8.10 5.39 -3.58
N ARG A 129 8.26 6.60 -4.12
CA ARG A 129 9.55 7.17 -4.58
C ARG A 129 10.64 7.26 -3.52
N GLU A 130 10.29 7.19 -2.23
CA GLU A 130 11.26 7.12 -1.14
C GLU A 130 12.02 5.77 -1.14
N TYR A 131 11.35 4.68 -1.52
CA TYR A 131 11.89 3.32 -1.45
C TYR A 131 12.27 2.77 -2.82
N TYR A 132 11.71 3.31 -3.90
CA TYR A 132 11.96 2.85 -5.27
C TYR A 132 12.24 4.01 -6.24
N ASP A 133 13.28 3.86 -7.05
CA ASP A 133 13.61 4.74 -8.16
C ASP A 133 13.00 4.14 -9.43
N PHE A 134 11.74 4.48 -9.66
CA PHE A 134 10.93 3.97 -10.77
C PHE A 134 11.52 4.28 -12.15
N ALA A 135 12.23 5.40 -12.29
CA ALA A 135 12.84 5.81 -13.55
C ALA A 135 14.05 4.95 -13.94
N ASN A 136 14.76 4.38 -12.96
CA ASN A 136 15.95 3.57 -13.17
C ASN A 136 15.76 2.10 -12.75
N ASP A 137 14.52 1.71 -12.48
CA ASP A 137 14.13 0.37 -12.04
C ASP A 137 15.02 -0.20 -10.93
N ARG A 138 15.16 0.54 -9.83
CA ARG A 138 16.00 0.12 -8.71
C ARG A 138 15.49 0.55 -7.35
N TRP A 139 15.76 -0.27 -6.34
CA TRP A 139 15.53 0.07 -4.94
C TRP A 139 16.44 1.21 -4.47
N ARG A 140 15.89 2.09 -3.64
CA ARG A 140 16.62 3.22 -3.05
C ARG A 140 17.12 2.89 -1.66
N LYS A 141 18.26 3.50 -1.30
CA LYS A 141 18.68 3.56 0.11
C LYS A 141 17.60 4.28 0.91
N ASN A 142 17.23 3.71 2.05
CA ASN A 142 16.17 4.26 2.90
C ASN A 142 16.64 4.42 4.35
N ASP A 143 15.98 5.31 5.07
CA ASP A 143 16.35 5.74 6.43
C ASP A 143 15.88 4.77 7.54
N LEU A 144 15.30 3.61 7.21
CA LEU A 144 14.82 2.68 8.23
C LEU A 144 15.98 2.21 9.12
N SER A 145 15.80 2.34 10.43
CA SER A 145 16.77 1.83 11.40
C SER A 145 16.68 0.31 11.50
N ARG A 146 17.72 -0.31 12.06
CA ARG A 146 17.70 -1.75 12.37
C ARG A 146 16.47 -2.13 13.21
N ALA A 147 16.19 -1.32 14.24
CA ALA A 147 15.09 -1.56 15.16
C ALA A 147 13.72 -1.40 14.46
N ASP A 148 13.59 -0.48 13.51
CA ASP A 148 12.38 -0.37 12.68
C ASP A 148 12.17 -1.64 11.84
N VAL A 149 13.22 -2.07 11.14
CA VAL A 149 13.17 -3.26 10.29
C VAL A 149 12.81 -4.50 11.10
N GLU A 150 13.45 -4.72 12.25
CA GLU A 150 13.19 -5.90 13.10
C GLU A 150 11.75 -5.90 13.62
N ARG A 151 11.25 -4.76 14.14
CA ARG A 151 9.86 -4.64 14.60
C ARG A 151 8.85 -4.89 13.47
N MET A 152 9.07 -4.29 12.31
CA MET A 152 8.17 -4.43 11.16
C MET A 152 8.18 -5.86 10.63
N GLU A 153 9.35 -6.50 10.57
CA GLU A 153 9.45 -7.88 10.12
C GLU A 153 8.67 -8.85 11.03
N GLU A 154 8.79 -8.68 12.34
CA GLU A 154 8.03 -9.47 13.31
C GLU A 154 6.52 -9.22 13.17
N ALA A 155 6.10 -7.96 13.07
CA ALA A 155 4.69 -7.60 12.90
C ALA A 155 4.10 -8.10 11.58
N LEU A 156 4.85 -8.02 10.47
CA LEU A 156 4.44 -8.54 9.17
C LEU A 156 4.34 -10.08 9.19
N LYS A 157 5.26 -10.77 9.86
CA LYS A 157 5.15 -12.23 10.05
C LYS A 157 3.92 -12.62 10.86
N ALA A 158 3.55 -11.82 11.86
CA ALA A 158 2.40 -12.07 12.71
C ALA A 158 1.06 -12.00 11.96
N VAL A 159 0.96 -11.22 10.87
CA VAL A 159 -0.28 -11.15 10.08
C VAL A 159 -0.43 -12.28 9.06
N ARG A 160 0.54 -13.21 8.94
CA ARG A 160 0.53 -14.28 7.94
C ARG A 160 -0.74 -15.13 7.96
N SER A 161 -1.27 -15.44 9.14
CA SER A 161 -2.47 -16.27 9.27
C SER A 161 -3.71 -15.62 8.66
N GLU A 162 -3.76 -14.29 8.57
CA GLU A 162 -4.88 -13.55 7.99
C GLU A 162 -4.93 -13.67 6.46
N PHE A 163 -3.79 -13.95 5.83
CA PHE A 163 -3.70 -14.18 4.38
C PHE A 163 -3.99 -15.63 3.99
N ILE A 164 -4.02 -16.57 4.94
CA ILE A 164 -4.14 -18.01 4.66
C ILE A 164 -5.56 -18.47 4.97
N PRO A 165 -6.17 -19.34 4.13
CA PRO A 165 -5.57 -20.05 2.99
C PRO A 165 -5.67 -19.34 1.63
N SER A 166 -6.41 -18.23 1.52
CA SER A 166 -6.88 -17.76 0.21
C SER A 166 -6.01 -16.72 -0.49
N ARG A 167 -5.04 -16.10 0.19
CA ARG A 167 -4.23 -14.96 -0.29
C ARG A 167 -2.73 -15.14 0.01
N GLN A 168 -2.25 -16.37 0.03
CA GLN A 168 -0.86 -16.66 0.41
C GLN A 168 0.14 -15.97 -0.54
N GLU A 169 -0.17 -15.90 -1.82
CA GLU A 169 0.64 -15.23 -2.84
C GLU A 169 0.80 -13.73 -2.59
N TRP A 170 -0.23 -13.05 -2.08
CA TRP A 170 -0.15 -11.63 -1.70
C TRP A 170 0.81 -11.41 -0.53
N TYR A 171 0.76 -12.31 0.46
CA TYR A 171 1.70 -12.31 1.58
C TYR A 171 3.13 -12.56 1.11
N ASP A 172 3.34 -13.56 0.25
CA ASP A 172 4.66 -13.92 -0.24
C ASP A 172 5.28 -12.76 -1.05
N ASP A 173 4.50 -12.09 -1.90
CA ASP A 173 4.96 -10.92 -2.66
C ASP A 173 5.25 -9.72 -1.76
N MET A 174 4.41 -9.46 -0.77
CA MET A 174 4.66 -8.43 0.24
C MET A 174 5.99 -8.68 0.98
N MET A 175 6.24 -9.92 1.41
CA MET A 175 7.47 -10.28 2.13
C MET A 175 8.71 -10.22 1.23
N LYS A 176 8.59 -10.55 -0.07
CA LYS A 176 9.68 -10.34 -1.05
C LYS A 176 10.03 -8.86 -1.17
N ARG A 177 9.04 -7.98 -1.31
CA ARG A 177 9.26 -6.52 -1.39
C ARG A 177 9.84 -5.97 -0.09
N PHE A 178 9.38 -6.46 1.07
CA PHE A 178 9.96 -6.08 2.37
C PHE A 178 11.43 -6.50 2.49
N ALA A 179 11.81 -7.68 1.98
CA ALA A 179 13.20 -8.12 1.99
C ALA A 179 14.11 -7.17 1.19
N GLU A 180 13.63 -6.64 0.05
CA GLU A 180 14.37 -5.64 -0.73
C GLU A 180 14.47 -4.29 -0.02
N VAL A 181 13.38 -3.80 0.60
CA VAL A 181 13.43 -2.59 1.44
C VAL A 181 14.47 -2.74 2.55
N LYS A 182 14.46 -3.89 3.25
CA LYS A 182 15.41 -4.22 4.31
C LYS A 182 16.86 -4.24 3.81
N LYS A 183 17.11 -4.82 2.63
CA LYS A 183 18.44 -4.89 2.02
C LYS A 183 19.02 -3.49 1.76
N HIS A 184 18.19 -2.51 1.44
CA HIS A 184 18.59 -1.14 1.14
C HIS A 184 18.44 -0.17 2.32
N SER A 185 18.11 -0.67 3.52
CA SER A 185 18.07 0.16 4.72
C SER A 185 19.46 0.64 5.14
N ARG A 186 19.56 1.85 5.70
CA ARG A 186 20.82 2.46 6.16
C ARG A 186 21.63 1.59 7.12
N TRP A 187 21.00 0.65 7.82
CA TRP A 187 21.69 -0.29 8.70
C TRP A 187 22.63 -1.26 7.94
N ARG A 188 22.34 -1.59 6.69
CA ARG A 188 23.15 -2.52 5.88
C ARG A 188 24.04 -1.84 4.84
N ALA A 189 24.06 -0.51 4.82
CA ALA A 189 24.80 0.30 3.85
C ALA A 189 26.16 0.79 4.37
#